data_AF-A0A940ZYL9-F1
#
_entry.id   AF-A0A940ZYL9-F1
#
_cell.length_a   1.000
_cell.length_b   1.000
_cell.length_c   1.000
_cell.angle_alpha   90.00
_cell.angle_beta   90.00
_cell.angle_gamma   90.00
#
_symmetry.space_group_name_H-M   'P 1'
#
loop_
_entity.id
_entity.type
_entity.pdbx_description
1 polymer ?
#
loop_
_entity_poly.entity_id
_entity_poly.type
_entity_poly.pdbx_seq_one_letter_code
_entity_poly.pdbx_strand_id
1 'polypeptide(L)'
;MARKAGKIWRDHGALEFRECVGDDLNVKMAIPFPRTFNVKPAETVMFSHIVFRSRANRDRVNAKVIKDPRMATVCDPGGAGKLQ
;
A
#
# COMPACT_ATOMS: atom_id res chain seq x y z
N MET A 1 -8.31 -8.18 -1.11
CA MET A 1 -8.28 -6.77 -1.55
C MET A 1 -7.05 -6.48 -2.43
N ALA A 2 -5.84 -6.79 -1.94
CA ALA A 2 -4.55 -6.76 -2.63
C ALA A 2 -4.58 -6.92 -4.17
N ARG A 3 -5.07 -8.08 -4.64
CA ARG A 3 -5.06 -8.42 -6.08
C ARG A 3 -5.95 -7.50 -6.91
N LYS A 4 -7.08 -7.04 -6.35
CA LYS A 4 -7.99 -6.11 -7.02
C LYS A 4 -7.39 -4.71 -7.08
N ALA A 5 -6.84 -4.22 -5.96
CA ALA A 5 -6.10 -2.96 -5.89
C ALA A 5 -4.95 -2.95 -6.91
N GLY A 6 -4.05 -3.94 -6.85
CA GLY A 6 -2.91 -4.02 -7.74
C GLY A 6 -3.27 -4.09 -9.22
N LYS A 7 -4.44 -4.66 -9.58
CA LYS A 7 -4.94 -4.57 -10.95
C LYS A 7 -5.31 -3.14 -11.31
N ILE A 8 -6.02 -2.41 -10.45
CA ILE A 8 -6.42 -1.02 -10.71
C ILE A 8 -5.19 -0.11 -10.89
N TRP A 9 -4.19 -0.22 -10.02
CA TRP A 9 -2.95 0.56 -10.16
C TRP A 9 -2.19 0.23 -11.45
N ARG A 10 -2.09 -1.06 -11.81
CA ARG A 10 -1.44 -1.47 -13.08
C ARG A 10 -2.23 -1.02 -14.31
N ASP A 11 -3.56 -1.11 -14.30
CA ASP A 11 -4.42 -0.62 -15.37
C ASP A 11 -4.24 0.90 -15.62
N HIS A 12 -3.90 1.67 -14.57
CA HIS A 12 -3.66 3.12 -14.68
C HIS A 12 -2.20 3.51 -14.98
N GLY A 13 -1.27 2.56 -14.99
CA GLY A 13 0.11 2.78 -15.43
C GLY A 13 1.18 2.60 -14.35
N ALA A 14 0.86 1.97 -13.21
CA ALA A 14 1.89 1.44 -12.31
C ALA A 14 2.64 0.28 -12.98
N LEU A 15 3.96 0.22 -12.80
CA LEU A 15 4.81 -0.85 -13.31
C LEU A 15 4.68 -2.12 -12.45
N GLU A 16 4.53 -1.93 -11.15
CA GLU A 16 4.46 -3.02 -10.18
C GLU A 16 3.60 -2.63 -9.00
N PHE A 17 2.95 -3.62 -8.39
CA PHE A 17 2.23 -3.50 -7.13
C PHE A 17 2.53 -4.74 -6.30
N ARG A 18 3.07 -4.56 -5.10
CA ARG A 18 3.31 -5.64 -4.14
C ARG A 18 2.72 -5.27 -2.79
N GLU A 19 2.13 -6.27 -2.14
CA GLU A 19 1.81 -6.23 -0.72
C GLU A 19 2.53 -7.39 -0.06
N CYS A 20 3.22 -7.09 1.04
CA CYS A 20 4.03 -8.02 1.79
C CYS A 20 3.51 -8.06 3.23
N VAL A 21 3.29 -9.26 3.74
CA VAL A 21 2.96 -9.49 5.15
C VAL A 21 4.28 -9.65 5.91
N GLY A 22 4.42 -8.96 7.04
CA GLY A 22 5.56 -9.15 7.92
C GLY A 22 5.54 -10.55 8.52
N ASP A 23 6.64 -11.29 8.35
CA ASP A 23 6.81 -12.64 8.87
C ASP A 23 7.71 -12.63 10.12
N ASP A 24 9.00 -12.30 9.94
CA ASP A 24 9.94 -12.03 11.03
C ASP A 24 10.41 -10.57 11.02
N LEU A 25 9.94 -9.79 12.00
CA LEU A 25 10.27 -8.37 12.13
C LEU A 25 11.17 -8.07 13.33
N ASN A 26 11.72 -9.10 13.99
CA ASN A 26 12.58 -8.93 15.16
C ASN A 26 14.03 -8.62 14.75
N VAL A 27 14.30 -7.34 14.49
CA VAL A 27 15.65 -6.88 14.10
C VAL A 27 16.44 -6.34 15.30
N LYS A 28 17.76 -6.61 15.33
CA LYS A 28 18.66 -6.23 16.44
C LYS A 28 19.31 -4.85 16.29
N MET A 29 19.57 -4.41 15.05
CA MET A 29 20.39 -3.22 14.77
C MET A 29 19.58 -1.96 14.40
N ALA A 30 18.26 -2.08 14.31
CA ALA A 30 17.38 -0.97 13.94
C ALA A 30 16.09 -1.04 14.77
N ILE A 31 15.28 0.03 14.71
CA ILE A 31 13.97 0.04 15.36
C ILE A 31 13.02 -0.87 14.55
N PRO A 32 12.46 -1.93 15.13
CA PRO A 32 11.52 -2.82 14.45
C PRO A 32 10.23 -2.10 14.02
N PHE A 33 9.67 -2.46 12.87
CA PHE A 33 8.38 -1.93 12.40
C PHE A 33 7.25 -2.01 13.43
N PRO A 34 7.05 -3.13 14.16
CA PRO A 34 6.00 -3.21 15.18
C PRO A 34 6.16 -2.14 16.28
N ARG A 35 7.40 -1.81 16.63
CA ARG A 35 7.71 -0.78 17.63
C ARG A 35 7.50 0.62 17.07
N THR A 36 7.92 0.87 15.83
CA THR A 36 7.75 2.19 15.18
C THR A 36 6.29 2.59 15.05
N PHE A 37 5.39 1.63 14.82
CA PHE A 37 3.98 1.88 14.59
C PHE A 37 3.06 1.52 15.77
N ASN A 38 3.62 1.20 16.96
CA ASN A 38 2.86 0.79 18.16
C ASN A 38 1.81 -0.29 17.86
N VAL A 39 2.21 -1.30 17.08
CA VAL A 39 1.33 -2.38 16.60
C VAL A 39 0.79 -3.17 17.79
N LYS A 40 -0.53 -3.37 17.84
CA LYS A 40 -1.20 -4.14 18.90
C LYS A 40 -1.04 -5.65 18.67
N PRO A 41 -1.22 -6.50 19.70
CA PRO A 41 -1.08 -7.95 19.56
C PRO A 41 -1.98 -8.60 18.50
N ALA A 42 -3.11 -7.99 18.15
CA ALA A 42 -4.05 -8.46 17.13
C ALA A 42 -3.83 -7.81 15.74
N GLU A 43 -2.81 -6.98 15.58
CA GLU A 43 -2.51 -6.28 14.34
C GLU A 43 -1.28 -6.90 13.68
N THR A 44 -1.29 -6.97 12.35
CA THR A 44 -0.16 -7.47 11.55
C THR A 44 0.40 -6.35 10.70
N VAL A 45 1.73 -6.22 10.68
CA VAL A 45 2.40 -5.26 9.81
C VAL A 45 2.26 -5.72 8.36
N MET A 46 1.71 -4.85 7.52
CA MET A 46 1.72 -5.00 6.08
C MET A 46 2.52 -3.87 5.44
N PHE A 47 3.31 -4.20 4.43
CA PHE A 47 4.04 -3.25 3.62
C PHE A 47 3.59 -3.36 2.16
N SER A 48 3.06 -2.25 1.62
CA SER A 48 2.65 -2.18 0.22
C SER A 48 3.53 -1.17 -0.52
N HIS A 49 4.05 -1.55 -1.68
CA HIS A 49 4.79 -0.63 -2.55
C HIS A 49 4.36 -0.74 -4.00
N ILE A 50 4.45 0.40 -4.70
CA ILE A 50 4.01 0.55 -6.08
C ILE A 50 5.16 1.19 -6.86
N VAL A 51 5.59 0.55 -7.94
CA VAL A 51 6.68 1.07 -8.76
C VAL A 51 6.10 1.89 -9.90
N PHE A 52 6.63 3.09 -10.07
CA PHE A 52 6.25 4.03 -11.12
C PHE A 52 7.48 4.41 -11.95
N ARG A 53 7.25 4.83 -13.19
CA ARG A 53 8.34 5.24 -14.09
C ARG A 53 9.06 6.51 -13.60
N SER A 54 8.32 7.43 -12.98
CA SER A 54 8.83 8.69 -12.45
C SER A 54 7.84 9.27 -11.43
N ARG A 55 8.25 10.30 -10.67
CA ARG A 55 7.35 11.02 -9.74
C ARG A 55 6.14 11.63 -10.46
N ALA A 56 6.35 12.28 -11.59
CA ALA A 56 5.26 12.82 -12.41
C ALA A 56 4.31 11.73 -12.94
N ASN A 57 4.84 10.52 -13.22
CA ASN A 57 3.99 9.38 -13.54
C ASN A 57 3.18 8.93 -12.33
N ARG A 58 3.81 8.77 -11.16
CA ARG A 58 3.11 8.44 -9.89
C ARG A 58 1.93 9.35 -9.64
N ASP A 59 2.13 10.66 -9.69
CA ASP A 59 1.09 11.63 -9.34
C ASP A 59 -0.11 11.55 -10.30
N ARG A 60 0.16 11.36 -11.60
CA ARG A 60 -0.90 11.13 -12.60
C ARG A 60 -1.63 9.81 -12.38
N VAL A 61 -0.91 8.72 -12.08
CA VAL A 61 -1.53 7.41 -11.83
C VAL A 61 -2.40 7.47 -10.57
N ASN A 62 -1.87 7.98 -9.46
CA ASN A 62 -2.61 8.09 -8.20
C ASN A 62 -3.85 8.98 -8.34
N ALA A 63 -3.77 10.10 -9.06
CA ALA A 63 -4.93 10.95 -9.33
C ALA A 63 -6.05 10.22 -10.08
N LYS A 64 -5.71 9.27 -10.98
CA LYS A 64 -6.69 8.44 -11.68
C LYS A 64 -7.24 7.33 -10.79
N VAL A 65 -6.39 6.66 -10.03
CA VAL A 65 -6.80 5.56 -9.13
C VAL A 65 -7.79 6.06 -8.09
N ILE A 66 -7.53 7.20 -7.44
CA ILE A 66 -8.43 7.78 -6.43
C ILE A 66 -9.83 8.06 -7.01
N LYS A 67 -9.92 8.38 -8.30
CA LYS A 67 -11.18 8.66 -9.01
C LYS A 67 -11.79 7.41 -9.66
N ASP A 68 -11.14 6.25 -9.58
CA ASP A 68 -11.61 5.04 -10.21
C ASP A 68 -12.79 4.46 -9.40
N PRO A 69 -13.97 4.26 -10.01
CA PRO A 69 -15.14 3.71 -9.30
C PRO A 69 -14.89 2.36 -8.63
N ARG A 70 -13.94 1.57 -9.16
CA ARG A 70 -13.57 0.26 -8.61
C ARG A 70 -12.91 0.39 -7.23
N MET A 71 -12.28 1.53 -6.91
CA MET A 71 -11.62 1.74 -5.62
C MET A 71 -12.60 1.81 -4.43
N ALA A 72 -13.83 2.26 -4.66
CA ALA A 72 -14.87 2.30 -3.61
C ALA A 72 -15.20 0.91 -3.04
N THR A 73 -14.95 -0.15 -3.82
CA THR A 73 -15.17 -1.55 -3.40
C THR A 73 -13.92 -2.23 -2.83
N VAL A 74 -12.78 -1.54 -2.83
CA VAL A 74 -11.45 -2.10 -2.50
C VAL A 74 -10.86 -1.48 -1.24
N CYS A 75 -11.25 -0.25 -0.89
CA CYS A 75 -10.85 0.41 0.35
C CYS A 75 -12.06 0.51 1.29
N ASP A 76 -12.00 -0.19 2.43
CA ASP A 76 -12.97 -0.02 3.51
C ASP A 76 -12.72 1.37 4.17
N PRO A 77 -13.74 2.20 4.48
CA PRO A 77 -13.54 3.59 4.92
C PRO A 77 -12.69 3.75 6.19
N GLY A 78 -12.50 2.69 6.98
CA GLY A 78 -11.74 2.71 8.23
C GLY A 78 -10.21 2.62 8.08
N GLY A 79 -9.69 2.33 6.88
CA GLY A 79 -8.26 2.06 6.65
C GLY A 79 -7.46 3.18 5.98
N ALA A 80 -8.07 4.33 5.71
CA ALA A 80 -7.47 5.39 4.90
C ALA A 80 -6.42 6.22 5.66
N GLY A 81 -5.26 5.63 5.92
CA GLY A 81 -4.02 6.42 5.96
C GLY A 81 -3.87 7.09 4.59
N LYS A 82 -3.63 8.41 4.57
CA LYS A 82 -3.41 9.16 3.32
C LYS A 82 -2.36 8.41 2.48
N LEU A 83 -2.77 7.95 1.30
CA LEU A 83 -1.84 7.43 0.29
C LEU A 83 -0.85 8.57 -0.02
N GLN A 84 0.39 8.44 0.45
CA GLN A 84 1.46 9.43 0.29
C GLN A 84 1.97 9.51 -1.16
#